data_AF-A0A915CRV7-F1
#
_entry.id   AF-A0A915CRV7-F1
#
_cell.length_a   1.000
_cell.length_b   1.000
_cell.length_c   1.000
_cell.angle_alpha   90.00
_cell.angle_beta   90.00
_cell.angle_gamma   90.00
#
_symmetry.space_group_name_H-M   'P 1'
#
loop_
_entity.id
_entity.type
_entity.pdbx_description
1 polymer ?
#
loop_
_entity_poly.entity_id
_entity_poly.type
_entity_poly.pdbx_seq_one_letter_code
_entity_poly.pdbx_strand_id
1 'polypeptide(L)'
;MSASLYIAKKWTFQYYFLLLLVMCLISPIWGTHHHNKRANGCVENHVCTTNNAHVCRNNTCVSACSLKGMKECVCDSEEENYCYLCCGSSGDRCLPAHEHNILRNNGERRDGGVSCDDRDPQRLCLQGKCSKSICHDKSQGSYCDRKMEKVCVDDVCENPCSKIAPHLMVCDCPAIDPDTGFASDDRCQLCCYDFNIKPSSRRCQSAYRKYQISSSQNRPIWRVGLDCAGGKRCNRYGVCSNDANPHTSNHTALSAFLLFFLAAVVVLAAIITSAETF
;
A
#
# COMPACT_ATOMS: atom_id res chain seq x y z
N MET A 1 -45.47 45.45 1.27
CA MET A 1 -44.18 44.87 1.72
C MET A 1 -44.47 43.71 2.67
N SER A 2 -44.89 42.55 2.17
CA SER A 2 -45.26 41.42 3.07
C SER A 2 -45.13 40.02 2.45
N ALA A 3 -44.54 39.86 1.27
CA ALA A 3 -44.43 38.55 0.59
C ALA A 3 -43.00 37.99 0.54
N SER A 4 -41.97 38.86 0.56
CA SER A 4 -40.56 38.42 0.46
C SER A 4 -39.99 37.79 1.73
N LEU A 5 -40.64 37.94 2.89
CA LEU A 5 -40.13 37.40 4.16
C LEU A 5 -40.50 35.92 4.40
N TYR A 6 -41.47 35.38 3.64
CA TYR A 6 -41.99 34.03 3.89
C TYR A 6 -41.21 32.93 3.16
N ILE A 7 -40.54 33.27 2.06
CA ILE A 7 -39.76 32.29 1.27
C ILE A 7 -38.40 32.05 1.94
N ALA A 8 -37.75 33.07 2.51
CA ALA A 8 -36.44 32.94 3.15
C ALA A 8 -36.42 32.01 4.38
N LYS A 9 -37.54 31.83 5.09
CA LYS A 9 -37.62 30.95 6.27
C LYS A 9 -37.75 29.46 5.95
N LYS A 10 -38.20 29.07 4.76
CA LYS A 10 -38.30 27.65 4.38
C LYS A 10 -36.94 27.04 4.05
N TRP A 11 -36.03 27.81 3.46
CA TRP A 11 -34.72 27.33 3.02
C TRP A 11 -33.71 27.15 4.16
N THR A 12 -33.82 27.94 5.24
CA THR A 12 -32.92 27.82 6.39
C THR A 12 -33.21 26.58 7.24
N PHE A 13 -34.48 26.17 7.36
CA PHE A 13 -34.85 25.00 8.18
C PHE A 13 -34.38 23.68 7.56
N GLN A 14 -34.37 23.58 6.23
CA GLN A 14 -33.96 22.38 5.51
C GLN A 14 -32.44 22.13 5.58
N TYR A 15 -31.64 23.20 5.72
CA TYR A 15 -30.18 23.11 5.83
C TYR A 15 -29.70 22.66 7.22
N TYR A 16 -30.34 23.14 8.30
CA TYR A 16 -29.98 22.75 9.66
C TYR A 16 -30.28 21.27 9.96
N PHE A 17 -31.33 20.71 9.38
CA PHE A 17 -31.71 19.31 9.59
C PHE A 17 -30.71 18.34 8.92
N LEU A 18 -30.17 18.72 7.76
CA LEU A 18 -29.15 17.92 7.07
C LEU A 18 -27.82 17.92 7.82
N LEU A 19 -27.43 19.06 8.42
CA LEU A 19 -26.17 19.22 9.14
C LEU A 19 -26.14 18.44 10.46
N LEU A 20 -27.29 18.29 11.12
CA LEU A 20 -27.46 17.50 12.34
C LEU A 20 -27.38 15.97 12.08
N LEU A 21 -27.87 15.51 10.92
CA LEU A 21 -27.75 14.12 10.48
C LEU A 21 -26.30 13.71 10.15
N VAL A 22 -25.50 14.63 9.62
CA VAL A 22 -24.08 14.38 9.32
C VAL A 22 -23.25 14.25 10.59
N MET A 23 -23.56 14.99 11.66
CA MET A 23 -22.79 14.94 12.92
C MET A 23 -23.04 13.66 13.74
N CYS A 24 -24.20 13.00 13.61
CA CYS A 24 -24.48 11.72 14.27
C CYS A 24 -23.78 10.51 13.63
N LEU A 25 -23.27 10.65 12.40
CA LEU A 25 -22.61 9.55 11.67
C LEU A 25 -21.10 9.44 11.94
N ILE A 26 -20.51 10.29 12.79
CA ILE A 26 -19.04 10.37 12.99
C ILE A 26 -18.60 10.02 14.43
N SER A 27 -19.33 9.18 15.16
CA SER A 27 -18.86 8.66 16.46
C SER A 27 -18.26 7.26 16.32
N PRO A 28 -16.94 7.05 16.42
CA PRO A 28 -16.38 5.74 16.68
C PRO A 28 -16.34 5.46 18.20
N ILE A 29 -16.96 4.35 18.55
CA ILE A 29 -17.05 3.75 19.89
C ILE A 29 -15.65 3.29 20.34
N TRP A 30 -15.22 3.77 21.50
CA TRP A 30 -14.17 3.14 22.30
C TRP A 30 -14.65 1.78 22.81
N GLY A 31 -13.85 0.74 22.56
CA GLY A 31 -14.04 -0.59 23.13
C GLY A 31 -12.69 -1.17 23.55
N THR A 32 -12.31 -0.96 24.81
CA THR A 32 -11.26 -1.69 25.50
C THR A 32 -11.78 -3.07 25.90
N HIS A 33 -11.09 -4.15 25.56
CA HIS A 33 -11.20 -5.42 26.29
C HIS A 33 -9.84 -6.13 26.39
N HIS A 34 -9.35 -6.19 27.63
CA HIS A 34 -8.35 -7.14 28.11
C HIS A 34 -8.87 -8.58 27.96
N HIS A 35 -7.99 -9.55 27.65
CA HIS A 35 -7.96 -10.79 28.39
C HIS A 35 -6.56 -11.42 28.41
N ASN A 36 -6.03 -11.50 29.62
CA ASN A 36 -4.85 -12.22 30.04
C ASN A 36 -5.31 -13.61 30.51
N LYS A 37 -4.67 -14.71 30.08
CA LYS A 37 -4.69 -16.02 30.77
C LYS A 37 -3.62 -16.97 30.20
N ARG A 38 -2.55 -17.18 30.98
CA ARG A 38 -1.74 -18.41 30.96
C ARG A 38 -2.33 -19.39 31.98
N ALA A 39 -2.65 -20.62 31.57
CA ALA A 39 -2.49 -21.85 32.37
C ALA A 39 -2.85 -23.10 31.52
N ASN A 40 -1.85 -23.97 31.41
CA ASN A 40 -1.74 -25.35 30.90
C ASN A 40 -3.02 -26.16 30.59
N GLY A 41 -3.04 -26.71 29.37
CA GLY A 41 -4.01 -27.68 28.86
C GLY A 41 -4.84 -27.08 27.73
N CYS A 42 -4.55 -27.44 26.48
CA CYS A 42 -5.42 -27.06 25.38
C CYS A 42 -6.67 -27.96 25.38
N VAL A 43 -7.84 -27.40 25.04
CA VAL A 43 -9.10 -28.15 25.02
C VAL A 43 -9.20 -28.89 23.69
N GLU A 44 -9.44 -30.20 23.70
CA GLU A 44 -9.51 -31.04 22.49
C GLU A 44 -10.46 -30.42 21.45
N ASN A 45 -10.03 -30.39 20.18
CA ASN A 45 -10.72 -29.75 19.04
C ASN A 45 -10.97 -28.24 19.16
N HIS A 46 -10.41 -27.56 20.17
CA HIS A 46 -10.37 -26.10 20.19
C HIS A 46 -9.08 -25.55 19.56
N VAL A 47 -9.20 -24.35 19.01
CA VAL A 47 -8.07 -23.56 18.50
C VAL A 47 -7.10 -23.30 19.66
N CYS A 48 -5.87 -23.77 19.51
CA CYS A 48 -4.84 -23.62 20.52
C CYS A 48 -3.81 -22.55 20.13
N THR A 49 -3.68 -22.24 18.84
CA THR A 49 -3.02 -21.03 18.33
C THR A 49 -3.81 -20.48 17.15
N THR A 50 -4.22 -19.22 17.30
CA THR A 50 -4.90 -18.43 16.27
C THR A 50 -3.97 -18.05 15.13
N ASN A 51 -2.67 -17.91 15.40
CA ASN A 51 -1.70 -17.41 14.42
C ASN A 51 -1.27 -18.48 13.41
N ASN A 52 -1.26 -19.74 13.84
CA ASN A 52 -0.80 -20.87 13.01
C ASN A 52 -1.95 -21.80 12.60
N ALA A 53 -3.22 -21.45 12.88
CA ALA A 53 -4.37 -22.32 12.63
C ALA A 53 -4.15 -23.75 13.17
N HIS A 54 -3.63 -23.87 14.40
CA HIS A 54 -3.51 -25.17 15.06
C HIS A 54 -4.66 -25.39 16.02
N VAL A 55 -5.07 -26.65 16.07
CA VAL A 55 -6.08 -27.18 16.96
C VAL A 55 -5.43 -28.09 17.98
N CYS A 56 -6.01 -28.15 19.16
CA CYS A 56 -5.56 -29.09 20.17
C CYS A 56 -6.00 -30.50 19.77
N ARG A 57 -5.03 -31.41 19.73
CA ARG A 57 -5.25 -32.84 19.61
C ARG A 57 -4.31 -33.58 20.54
N ASN A 58 -4.82 -34.49 21.35
CA ASN A 58 -4.03 -35.26 22.33
C ASN A 58 -3.19 -34.36 23.25
N ASN A 59 -3.77 -33.27 23.77
CA ASN A 59 -3.08 -32.24 24.57
C ASN A 59 -1.91 -31.52 23.86
N THR A 60 -1.78 -31.68 22.54
CA THR A 60 -0.73 -31.03 21.73
C THR A 60 -1.36 -30.15 20.65
N CYS A 61 -0.72 -29.03 20.34
CA CYS A 61 -1.13 -28.19 19.21
C CYS A 61 -0.66 -28.81 17.90
N VAL A 62 -1.60 -29.18 17.04
CA VAL A 62 -1.31 -29.74 15.71
C VAL A 62 -2.03 -28.92 14.64
N SER A 63 -1.52 -28.92 13.40
CA SER A 63 -2.16 -28.19 12.32
C SER A 63 -3.60 -28.66 12.10
N ALA A 64 -4.49 -27.74 11.71
CA ALA A 64 -5.85 -28.11 11.34
C ALA A 64 -5.88 -29.13 10.18
N CYS A 65 -4.89 -29.12 9.27
CA CYS A 65 -4.78 -30.12 8.20
C CYS A 65 -4.74 -31.56 8.73
N SER A 66 -4.14 -31.76 9.91
CA SER A 66 -4.00 -33.07 10.55
C SER A 66 -5.35 -33.68 10.97
N LEU A 67 -6.43 -32.88 11.04
CA LEU A 67 -7.79 -33.38 11.29
C LEU A 67 -8.29 -34.32 10.18
N LYS A 68 -7.83 -34.13 8.94
CA LYS A 68 -8.14 -34.98 7.79
C LYS A 68 -6.98 -35.89 7.37
N GLY A 69 -5.93 -35.99 8.20
CA GLY A 69 -4.72 -36.74 7.85
C GLY A 69 -3.90 -36.08 6.73
N MET A 70 -4.12 -34.80 6.48
CA MET A 70 -3.39 -34.01 5.49
C MET A 70 -2.23 -33.26 6.16
N LYS A 71 -1.30 -32.76 5.33
CA LYS A 71 -0.20 -31.90 5.76
C LYS A 71 -0.39 -30.49 5.22
N GLU A 72 0.21 -29.52 5.91
CA GLU A 72 0.31 -28.16 5.39
C GLU A 72 1.17 -28.17 4.13
N CYS A 73 0.76 -27.40 3.12
CA CYS A 73 1.44 -27.28 1.84
C CYS A 73 1.32 -25.84 1.31
N VAL A 74 1.98 -25.54 0.19
CA VAL A 74 1.94 -24.22 -0.45
C VAL A 74 0.94 -24.27 -1.60
N CYS A 75 -0.10 -23.42 -1.58
CA CYS A 75 -1.09 -23.35 -2.66
C CYS A 75 -0.45 -22.85 -3.96
N ASP A 76 -0.86 -23.43 -5.09
CA ASP A 76 -0.45 -22.95 -6.41
C ASP A 76 -1.07 -21.57 -6.69
N SER A 77 -0.19 -20.65 -7.09
CA SER A 77 -0.43 -19.21 -7.18
C SER A 77 -1.16 -18.83 -8.46
N GLU A 78 -2.48 -18.86 -8.46
CA GLU A 78 -3.28 -18.02 -9.36
C GLU A 78 -4.16 -17.14 -8.47
N GLU A 79 -3.59 -15.97 -8.16
CA GLU A 79 -4.27 -14.76 -7.73
C GLU A 79 -5.20 -14.91 -6.49
N GLU A 80 -4.76 -14.38 -5.34
CA GLU A 80 -5.59 -14.06 -4.15
C GLU A 80 -5.67 -15.08 -2.99
N ASN A 81 -5.13 -16.30 -3.10
CA ASN A 81 -5.29 -17.34 -2.06
C ASN A 81 -4.23 -17.40 -0.93
N TYR A 82 -3.43 -16.35 -0.71
CA TYR A 82 -2.35 -16.38 0.30
C TYR A 82 -2.82 -16.24 1.76
N CYS A 83 -4.11 -16.00 1.98
CA CYS A 83 -4.67 -15.84 3.33
C CYS A 83 -5.22 -17.12 3.94
N TYR A 84 -5.20 -18.23 3.20
CA TYR A 84 -5.76 -19.50 3.64
C TYR A 84 -4.66 -20.48 4.06
N LEU A 85 -4.94 -21.26 5.11
CA LEU A 85 -4.19 -22.48 5.36
C LEU A 85 -4.43 -23.42 4.18
N CYS A 86 -3.37 -23.92 3.54
CA CYS A 86 -3.46 -24.89 2.45
C CYS A 86 -3.12 -26.28 2.97
N CYS A 87 -3.95 -27.26 2.61
CA CYS A 87 -3.80 -28.66 3.01
C CYS A 87 -3.72 -29.55 1.77
N GLY A 88 -2.87 -30.57 1.86
CA GLY A 88 -2.68 -31.55 0.79
C GLY A 88 -2.13 -32.87 1.32
N SER A 89 -2.21 -33.91 0.49
CA SER A 89 -1.71 -35.24 0.80
C SER A 89 -1.09 -35.86 -0.45
N SER A 90 -0.62 -37.11 -0.37
CA SER A 90 -0.19 -37.83 -1.58
C SER A 90 -1.35 -38.17 -2.53
N GLY A 91 -2.60 -38.13 -2.04
CA GLY A 91 -3.81 -38.38 -2.82
C GLY A 91 -4.58 -37.12 -3.19
N ASP A 92 -4.39 -36.03 -2.44
CA ASP A 92 -5.14 -34.79 -2.58
C ASP A 92 -4.24 -33.63 -2.99
N ARG A 93 -4.66 -32.86 -3.99
CA ARG A 93 -3.97 -31.65 -4.43
C ARG A 93 -3.89 -30.63 -3.30
N CYS A 94 -2.80 -29.87 -3.28
CA CYS A 94 -2.65 -28.78 -2.31
C CYS A 94 -3.66 -27.67 -2.62
N LEU A 95 -4.69 -27.55 -1.78
CA LEU A 95 -5.77 -26.59 -1.93
C LEU A 95 -6.05 -25.89 -0.60
N PRO A 96 -6.73 -24.74 -0.61
CA PRO A 96 -7.19 -24.09 0.61
C PRO A 96 -7.99 -25.07 1.49
N ALA A 97 -7.75 -25.05 2.81
CA ALA A 97 -8.31 -26.01 3.77
C ALA A 97 -9.85 -26.06 3.78
N HIS A 98 -10.52 -24.99 3.37
CA HIS A 98 -11.98 -24.96 3.25
C HIS A 98 -12.50 -25.82 2.09
N GLU A 99 -11.73 -25.97 1.01
CA GLU A 99 -12.05 -26.89 -0.11
C GLU A 99 -12.06 -28.35 0.36
N HIS A 100 -11.23 -28.68 1.36
CA HIS A 100 -11.19 -29.99 2.00
C HIS A 100 -12.18 -30.15 3.17
N ASN A 101 -13.06 -29.16 3.40
CA ASN A 101 -14.00 -29.12 4.52
C ASN A 101 -13.32 -29.27 5.91
N ILE A 102 -12.08 -28.81 6.03
CA ILE A 102 -11.33 -28.83 7.31
C ILE A 102 -11.73 -27.62 8.15
N LEU A 103 -12.06 -26.50 7.50
CA LEU A 103 -12.51 -25.25 8.11
C LEU A 103 -13.82 -24.78 7.45
N ARG A 104 -14.57 -23.87 8.10
CA ARG A 104 -15.81 -23.28 7.54
C ARG A 104 -15.53 -22.53 6.22
N ASN A 105 -16.55 -22.20 5.42
CA ASN A 105 -16.38 -21.38 4.18
C ASN A 105 -15.75 -19.99 4.43
N ASN A 106 -15.79 -19.50 5.67
CA ASN A 106 -15.05 -18.30 6.12
C ASN A 106 -13.64 -18.62 6.63
N GLY A 107 -13.10 -19.80 6.24
CA GLY A 107 -11.98 -20.55 6.80
C GLY A 107 -11.15 -19.76 7.78
N GLU A 108 -11.34 -20.03 9.08
CA GLU A 108 -10.85 -19.23 10.22
C GLU A 108 -9.67 -18.34 9.83
N ARG A 109 -10.07 -17.10 9.49
CA ARG A 109 -9.26 -16.11 8.81
C ARG A 109 -7.98 -15.91 9.58
N ARG A 110 -6.85 -15.77 8.89
CA ARG A 110 -5.68 -15.04 9.42
C ARG A 110 -6.02 -13.54 9.59
N ASP A 111 -7.15 -13.21 10.22
CA ASP A 111 -7.46 -11.84 10.63
C ASP A 111 -6.63 -11.54 11.89
N GLY A 112 -5.49 -10.91 11.66
CA GLY A 112 -4.54 -10.58 12.72
C GLY A 112 -3.33 -9.79 12.27
N GLY A 113 -3.34 -9.23 11.05
CA GLY A 113 -2.17 -8.53 10.52
C GLY A 113 -0.99 -9.46 10.24
N VAL A 114 -1.27 -10.70 9.81
CA VAL A 114 -0.24 -11.64 9.35
C VAL A 114 0.08 -11.36 7.88
N SER A 115 1.36 -11.46 7.52
CA SER A 115 1.82 -11.31 6.15
C SER A 115 1.13 -12.33 5.23
N CYS A 116 0.51 -11.82 4.18
CA CYS A 116 -0.19 -12.58 3.14
C CYS A 116 0.60 -12.65 1.84
N ASP A 117 1.86 -12.24 1.85
CA ASP A 117 2.75 -12.34 0.70
C ASP A 117 4.14 -12.63 1.23
N ASP A 118 4.71 -13.77 0.85
CA ASP A 118 6.07 -14.15 1.25
C ASP A 118 7.13 -13.22 0.64
N ARG A 119 6.79 -12.50 -0.43
CA ARG A 119 7.65 -11.49 -1.07
C ARG A 119 7.48 -10.12 -0.44
N ASP A 120 6.29 -9.80 0.06
CA ASP A 120 6.00 -8.54 0.75
C ASP A 120 5.37 -8.79 2.14
N PRO A 121 6.20 -8.88 3.20
CA PRO A 121 5.71 -9.12 4.55
C PRO A 121 4.85 -7.97 5.10
N GLN A 122 4.76 -6.83 4.39
CA GLN A 122 3.89 -5.71 4.75
C GLN A 122 2.48 -5.84 4.16
N ARG A 123 2.24 -6.77 3.23
CA ARG A 123 0.89 -7.09 2.79
C ARG A 123 0.22 -7.93 3.86
N LEU A 124 -0.87 -7.42 4.42
CA LEU A 124 -1.56 -8.04 5.53
C LEU A 124 -2.88 -8.63 5.06
N CYS A 125 -3.26 -9.80 5.58
CA CYS A 125 -4.64 -10.27 5.45
C CYS A 125 -5.56 -9.33 6.23
N LEU A 126 -6.41 -8.59 5.51
CA LEU A 126 -7.44 -7.74 6.07
C LEU A 126 -8.78 -8.14 5.45
N GLN A 127 -9.73 -8.56 6.28
CA GLN A 127 -11.10 -8.91 5.84
C GLN A 127 -11.14 -10.03 4.78
N GLY A 128 -10.22 -11.00 4.89
CA GLY A 128 -10.13 -12.12 3.95
C GLY A 128 -9.55 -11.75 2.57
N LYS A 129 -9.00 -10.53 2.41
CA LYS A 129 -8.23 -10.14 1.22
C LYS A 129 -6.82 -9.77 1.65
N CYS A 130 -5.85 -10.11 0.81
CA CYS A 130 -4.49 -9.61 0.99
C CYS A 130 -4.47 -8.12 0.67
N SER A 131 -3.99 -7.28 1.60
CA SER A 131 -3.93 -5.84 1.38
C SER A 131 -3.11 -5.53 0.12
N LYS A 132 -3.44 -4.42 -0.56
CA LYS A 132 -2.59 -3.91 -1.64
C LYS A 132 -1.19 -3.66 -1.09
N SER A 133 -0.17 -3.90 -1.92
CA SER A 133 1.18 -3.52 -1.53
C SER A 133 1.22 -2.01 -1.33
N ILE A 134 2.02 -1.56 -0.36
CA ILE A 134 2.25 -0.12 -0.15
C ILE A 134 2.85 0.54 -1.39
N CYS A 135 3.44 -0.28 -2.27
CA CYS A 135 4.09 0.14 -3.50
C CYS A 135 3.15 0.21 -4.72
N HIS A 136 1.93 -0.33 -4.63
CA HIS A 136 0.99 -0.38 -5.76
C HIS A 136 0.70 0.98 -6.39
N ASP A 137 0.51 2.02 -5.57
CA ASP A 137 0.23 3.39 -6.04
C ASP A 137 1.47 4.29 -6.04
N LYS A 138 2.65 3.70 -5.82
CA LYS A 138 3.92 4.42 -5.68
C LYS A 138 4.80 4.18 -6.90
N SER A 139 5.61 5.18 -7.24
CA SER A 139 6.62 5.01 -8.28
C SER A 139 7.78 4.12 -7.81
N GLN A 140 8.40 3.44 -8.77
CA GLN A 140 9.63 2.68 -8.52
C GLN A 140 10.70 3.58 -7.88
N GLY A 141 11.41 3.00 -6.90
CA GLY A 141 12.44 3.67 -6.12
C GLY A 141 11.90 4.65 -5.07
N SER A 142 10.59 4.90 -4.97
CA SER A 142 10.07 5.79 -3.93
C SER A 142 10.14 5.15 -2.54
N TYR A 143 10.30 5.96 -1.49
CA TYR A 143 10.29 5.46 -0.11
C TYR A 143 8.90 4.92 0.24
N CYS A 144 8.88 3.71 0.78
CA CYS A 144 7.68 3.02 1.23
C CYS A 144 7.55 3.03 2.76
N ASP A 145 8.64 3.24 3.49
CA ASP A 145 8.63 3.30 4.94
C ASP A 145 8.75 4.74 5.46
N ARG A 146 8.33 4.97 6.71
CA ARG A 146 8.42 6.29 7.35
C ARG A 146 9.84 6.68 7.74
N LYS A 147 10.73 5.70 7.90
CA LYS A 147 12.13 5.93 8.29
C LYS A 147 13.04 6.20 7.10
N MET A 148 12.52 6.11 5.87
CA MET A 148 13.28 6.28 4.63
C MET A 148 14.43 5.26 4.50
N GLU A 149 14.24 4.04 5.00
CA GLU A 149 15.21 2.94 4.92
C GLU A 149 14.86 1.95 3.80
N LYS A 150 13.60 1.94 3.33
CA LYS A 150 13.07 1.00 2.34
C LYS A 150 12.43 1.72 1.16
N VAL A 151 12.58 1.14 -0.02
CA VAL A 151 12.04 1.67 -1.27
C VAL A 151 11.19 0.63 -2.00
N CYS A 152 10.31 1.11 -2.86
CA CYS A 152 9.52 0.28 -3.75
C CYS A 152 10.36 -0.24 -4.92
N VAL A 153 10.54 -1.55 -4.99
CA VAL A 153 11.20 -2.23 -6.12
C VAL A 153 10.28 -3.34 -6.58
N ASP A 154 9.84 -3.29 -7.84
CA ASP A 154 8.97 -4.30 -8.45
C ASP A 154 7.76 -4.66 -7.56
N ASP A 155 7.05 -3.62 -7.11
CA ASP A 155 5.88 -3.68 -6.21
C ASP A 155 6.12 -4.21 -4.78
N VAL A 156 7.38 -4.40 -4.38
CA VAL A 156 7.77 -4.83 -3.03
C VAL A 156 8.45 -3.71 -2.25
N CYS A 157 8.09 -3.55 -0.97
CA CYS A 157 8.74 -2.59 -0.07
C CYS A 157 9.93 -3.20 0.68
N GLU A 158 11.14 -2.92 0.21
CA GLU A 158 12.36 -3.53 0.78
C GLU A 158 13.56 -2.59 0.77
N ASN A 159 14.62 -2.98 1.48
CA ASN A 159 15.93 -2.33 1.38
C ASN A 159 16.83 -3.21 0.47
N PRO A 160 16.97 -2.88 -0.82
CA PRO A 160 17.77 -3.69 -1.74
C PRO A 160 19.27 -3.61 -1.43
N CYS A 161 19.76 -2.56 -0.77
CA CYS A 161 21.15 -2.45 -0.33
C CYS A 161 21.50 -3.49 0.75
N SER A 162 20.54 -3.75 1.65
CA SER A 162 20.73 -4.73 2.74
C SER A 162 20.90 -6.17 2.26
N LYS A 163 20.51 -6.48 1.01
CA LYS A 163 20.73 -7.79 0.38
C LYS A 163 22.22 -8.10 0.17
N ILE A 164 23.03 -7.05 -0.04
CA ILE A 164 24.48 -7.18 -0.25
C ILE A 164 25.19 -7.25 1.10
N ALA A 165 24.87 -6.33 2.01
CA ALA A 165 25.35 -6.40 3.38
C ALA A 165 24.37 -5.69 4.32
N PRO A 166 24.15 -6.21 5.54
CA PRO A 166 23.08 -5.74 6.43
C PRO A 166 23.25 -4.30 6.93
N HIS A 167 24.47 -3.76 6.86
CA HIS A 167 24.78 -2.38 7.25
C HIS A 167 24.63 -1.36 6.11
N LEU A 168 24.34 -1.82 4.88
CA LEU A 168 24.12 -0.94 3.74
C LEU A 168 22.68 -0.43 3.73
N MET A 169 22.56 0.90 3.66
CA MET A 169 21.29 1.60 3.69
C MET A 169 21.07 2.35 2.38
N VAL A 170 19.80 2.50 2.01
CA VAL A 170 19.39 3.28 0.83
C VAL A 170 19.70 4.77 1.06
N CYS A 171 20.15 5.44 0.01
CA CYS A 171 20.19 6.88 -0.06
C CYS A 171 20.03 7.41 -1.48
N ASP A 172 19.95 8.73 -1.58
CA ASP A 172 19.90 9.44 -2.85
C ASP A 172 21.33 9.68 -3.35
N CYS A 173 21.58 9.38 -4.63
CA CYS A 173 22.86 9.68 -5.25
C CYS A 173 23.12 11.20 -5.22
N PRO A 174 24.38 11.64 -5.04
CA PRO A 174 24.68 13.07 -4.97
C PRO A 174 24.29 13.77 -6.27
N ALA A 175 23.79 15.01 -6.19
CA ALA A 175 23.43 15.78 -7.40
C ALA A 175 24.67 16.17 -8.22
N ILE A 176 25.80 16.38 -7.54
CA ILE A 176 27.09 16.71 -8.12
C ILE A 176 28.06 15.61 -7.71
N ASP A 177 28.76 15.04 -8.68
CA ASP A 177 29.81 14.06 -8.43
C ASP A 177 30.96 14.75 -7.65
N PRO A 178 31.33 14.25 -6.45
CA PRO A 178 32.35 14.89 -5.62
C PRO A 178 33.76 14.83 -6.22
N ASP A 179 34.03 13.87 -7.11
CA ASP A 179 35.36 13.66 -7.69
C ASP A 179 35.53 14.50 -8.98
N THR A 180 34.45 14.70 -9.75
CA THR A 180 34.50 15.46 -11.01
C THR A 180 33.94 16.88 -10.93
N GLY A 181 33.07 17.17 -9.96
CA GLY A 181 32.39 18.46 -9.81
C GLY A 181 31.25 18.70 -10.81
N PHE A 182 30.91 17.72 -11.65
CA PHE A 182 29.83 17.81 -12.63
C PHE A 182 28.53 17.18 -12.12
N ALA A 183 27.41 17.42 -12.81
CA ALA A 183 26.14 16.77 -12.51
C ALA A 183 26.31 15.24 -12.56
N SER A 184 25.87 14.54 -11.52
CA SER A 184 26.04 13.09 -11.45
C SER A 184 25.10 12.37 -12.42
N ASP A 185 25.67 11.55 -13.31
CA ASP A 185 24.92 10.63 -14.17
C ASP A 185 24.11 9.60 -13.37
N ASP A 186 24.53 9.34 -12.14
CA ASP A 186 23.88 8.38 -11.25
C ASP A 186 22.78 9.02 -10.40
N ARG A 187 22.54 10.34 -10.51
CA ARG A 187 21.57 11.05 -9.66
C ARG A 187 20.20 10.39 -9.64
N CYS A 188 19.71 9.94 -10.79
CA CYS A 188 18.39 9.31 -10.91
C CYS A 188 18.37 7.82 -10.54
N GLN A 189 19.50 7.24 -10.18
CA GLN A 189 19.61 5.85 -9.75
C GLN A 189 19.45 5.75 -8.23
N LEU A 190 19.19 4.53 -7.77
CA LEU A 190 19.32 4.17 -6.38
C LEU A 190 20.81 4.18 -5.97
N CYS A 191 21.12 4.78 -4.82
CA CYS A 191 22.43 4.68 -4.20
C CYS A 191 22.34 3.95 -2.86
N CYS A 192 23.48 3.39 -2.45
CA CYS A 192 23.67 2.79 -1.14
C CYS A 192 24.82 3.49 -0.41
N TYR A 193 24.74 3.55 0.91
CA TYR A 193 25.85 3.94 1.77
C TYR A 193 26.03 2.95 2.92
N ASP A 194 27.24 2.91 3.48
CA ASP A 194 27.54 2.11 4.66
C ASP A 194 27.27 2.92 5.94
N PHE A 195 26.34 2.41 6.78
CA PHE A 195 25.98 3.06 8.04
C PHE A 195 27.10 3.00 9.10
N ASN A 196 28.01 2.04 9.01
CA ASN A 196 29.14 1.94 9.93
C ASN A 196 30.18 3.04 9.71
N ILE A 197 30.20 3.65 8.52
CA ILE A 197 31.06 4.80 8.23
C ILE A 197 30.50 6.04 8.93
N LYS A 198 31.42 6.81 9.55
CA LYS A 198 31.11 8.07 10.22
C LYS A 198 30.32 9.00 9.28
N PRO A 199 29.31 9.74 9.78
CA PRO A 199 28.49 10.62 8.94
C PRO A 199 29.29 11.62 8.10
N SER A 200 30.44 12.11 8.61
CA SER A 200 31.30 13.07 7.91
C SER A 200 32.03 12.52 6.69
N SER A 201 32.24 11.20 6.61
CA SER A 201 32.92 10.53 5.50
C SER A 201 32.00 9.60 4.71
N ARG A 202 30.72 9.55 5.08
CA ARG A 202 29.71 8.70 4.44
C ARG A 202 29.40 9.23 3.05
N ARG A 203 29.64 8.41 2.03
CA ARG A 203 29.34 8.74 0.64
C ARG A 203 28.32 7.77 0.07
N CYS A 204 27.30 8.32 -0.57
CA CYS A 204 26.32 7.56 -1.35
C CYS A 204 26.93 7.14 -2.69
N GLN A 205 26.83 5.86 -3.02
CA GLN A 205 27.42 5.28 -4.23
C GLN A 205 26.40 4.46 -4.99
N SER A 206 26.49 4.47 -6.33
CA SER A 206 25.50 3.82 -7.21
C SER A 206 25.29 2.35 -6.82
N ALA A 207 24.04 2.02 -6.52
CA ALA A 207 23.62 0.66 -6.19
C ALA A 207 23.90 -0.30 -7.37
N TYR A 208 23.65 0.18 -8.59
CA TYR A 208 23.86 -0.60 -9.80
C TYR A 208 25.34 -0.77 -10.14
N ARG A 209 26.10 0.32 -10.27
CA ARG A 209 27.51 0.24 -10.72
C ARG A 209 28.43 -0.40 -9.67
N LYS A 210 28.27 -0.03 -8.39
CA LYS A 210 29.15 -0.50 -7.33
C LYS A 210 28.73 -1.86 -6.76
N TYR A 211 27.43 -2.03 -6.50
CA TYR A 211 26.92 -3.19 -5.77
C TYR A 211 26.18 -4.19 -6.67
N GLN A 212 26.06 -3.92 -7.97
CA GLN A 212 25.35 -4.77 -8.95
C GLN A 212 23.88 -5.05 -8.55
N ILE A 213 23.26 -4.07 -7.89
CA ILE A 213 21.85 -4.13 -7.50
C ILE A 213 21.00 -3.64 -8.68
N SER A 214 20.16 -4.52 -9.20
CA SER A 214 19.26 -4.25 -10.32
C SER A 214 17.81 -4.58 -9.97
N SER A 215 16.86 -4.08 -10.76
CA SER A 215 15.50 -4.61 -10.78
C SER A 215 15.45 -6.01 -11.40
N SER A 216 14.28 -6.66 -11.37
CA SER A 216 13.98 -7.92 -12.07
C SER A 216 14.29 -7.89 -13.57
N GLN A 217 14.25 -6.71 -14.19
CA GLN A 217 14.57 -6.50 -15.61
C GLN A 217 16.07 -6.28 -15.87
N ASN A 218 16.93 -6.50 -14.86
CA ASN A 218 18.36 -6.23 -14.90
C ASN A 218 18.70 -4.78 -15.30
N ARG A 219 17.90 -3.83 -14.79
CA ARG A 219 18.10 -2.38 -15.00
C ARG A 219 18.43 -1.70 -13.68
N PRO A 220 19.08 -0.52 -13.71
CA PRO A 220 19.19 0.32 -12.53
C PRO A 220 17.82 0.61 -11.95
N ILE A 221 17.71 0.63 -10.63
CA ILE A 221 16.47 1.02 -9.95
C ILE A 221 16.38 2.56 -10.03
N TRP A 222 15.44 3.06 -10.84
CA TRP A 222 15.27 4.50 -11.06
C TRP A 222 14.45 5.13 -9.93
N ARG A 223 14.92 6.28 -9.43
CA ARG A 223 14.27 7.11 -8.40
C ARG A 223 13.40 8.17 -9.07
N VAL A 224 12.19 7.79 -9.47
CA VAL A 224 11.27 8.71 -10.19
C VAL A 224 10.84 9.87 -9.30
N GLY A 225 10.86 11.09 -9.84
CA GLY A 225 10.47 12.31 -9.14
C GLY A 225 11.56 12.94 -8.27
N LEU A 226 12.75 12.32 -8.18
CA LEU A 226 13.89 12.90 -7.47
C LEU A 226 14.38 14.15 -8.20
N ASP A 227 14.67 15.20 -7.44
CA ASP A 227 15.18 16.46 -8.00
C ASP A 227 16.59 16.26 -8.53
N CYS A 228 16.89 16.83 -9.68
CA CYS A 228 18.23 16.78 -10.27
C CYS A 228 18.65 18.13 -10.87
N ALA A 229 19.84 18.18 -11.47
CA ALA A 229 20.48 19.42 -11.87
C ALA A 229 19.57 20.30 -12.75
N GLY A 230 19.58 21.61 -12.48
CA GLY A 230 18.78 22.59 -13.21
C GLY A 230 17.29 22.59 -12.88
N GLY A 231 16.89 22.13 -11.68
CA GLY A 231 15.49 22.14 -11.23
C GLY A 231 14.61 21.08 -11.92
N LYS A 232 15.23 20.14 -12.63
CA LYS A 232 14.57 19.03 -13.32
C LYS A 232 14.27 17.89 -12.37
N ARG A 233 13.51 16.90 -12.84
CA ARG A 233 13.20 15.69 -12.10
C ARG A 233 13.46 14.42 -12.89
N CYS A 234 13.80 13.36 -12.17
CA CYS A 234 14.07 12.05 -12.73
C CYS A 234 12.79 11.38 -13.22
N ASN A 235 12.76 10.93 -14.47
CA ASN A 235 11.65 10.16 -15.04
C ASN A 235 11.84 8.64 -14.88
N ARG A 236 10.88 7.84 -15.38
CA ARG A 236 10.91 6.36 -15.36
C ARG A 236 12.07 5.71 -16.13
N TYR A 237 12.83 6.49 -16.90
CA TYR A 237 13.96 6.04 -17.70
C TYR A 237 15.30 6.47 -17.11
N GLY A 238 15.30 7.09 -15.91
CA GLY A 238 16.53 7.59 -15.29
C GLY A 238 17.03 8.91 -15.87
N VAL A 239 16.20 9.63 -16.63
CA VAL A 239 16.59 10.87 -17.29
C VAL A 239 16.01 12.08 -16.55
N CYS A 240 16.84 13.10 -16.38
CA CYS A 240 16.45 14.41 -15.87
C CYS A 240 15.65 15.20 -16.90
N SER A 241 14.33 15.28 -16.71
CA SER A 241 13.43 16.10 -17.55
C SER A 241 12.52 16.99 -16.70
N ASN A 242 11.88 17.97 -17.33
CA ASN A 242 10.85 18.78 -16.71
C ASN A 242 9.52 18.01 -16.54
N ASP A 243 9.35 16.87 -17.22
CA ASP A 243 8.06 16.16 -17.36
C ASP A 243 7.75 15.15 -16.25
N ALA A 244 8.54 15.05 -15.18
CA ALA A 244 8.41 13.96 -14.22
C ALA A 244 7.28 14.12 -13.19
N ASN A 245 6.16 14.76 -13.57
CA ASN A 245 5.00 14.86 -12.69
C ASN A 245 3.89 13.87 -13.12
N PRO A 246 3.83 12.66 -12.54
CA PRO A 246 2.73 11.73 -12.81
C PRO A 246 1.41 12.15 -12.14
N HIS A 247 1.42 13.18 -11.28
CA HIS A 247 0.26 13.51 -10.43
C HIS A 247 -0.68 14.61 -10.96
N THR A 248 -0.42 15.20 -12.14
CA THR A 248 -1.17 16.37 -12.63
C THR A 248 -2.03 16.14 -13.87
N SER A 249 -2.22 14.89 -14.33
CA SER A 249 -3.07 14.64 -15.53
C SER A 249 -4.57 14.76 -15.26
N ASN A 250 -5.03 14.54 -14.02
CA ASN A 250 -6.48 14.48 -13.75
C ASN A 250 -7.08 15.81 -13.29
N HIS A 251 -6.28 16.72 -12.74
CA HIS A 251 -6.78 18.02 -12.25
C HIS A 251 -7.03 19.03 -13.37
N THR A 252 -6.25 19.00 -14.45
CA THR A 252 -6.43 19.89 -15.61
C THR A 252 -7.66 19.52 -16.44
N ALA A 253 -7.97 18.22 -16.57
CA ALA A 253 -9.19 17.75 -17.23
C ALA A 253 -10.46 18.13 -16.43
N LEU A 254 -10.44 17.96 -15.10
CA LEU A 254 -11.55 18.34 -14.23
C LEU A 254 -11.76 19.85 -14.18
N SER A 255 -10.68 20.66 -14.15
CA SER A 255 -10.81 22.12 -14.17
C SER A 255 -11.34 22.63 -15.52
N ALA A 256 -10.93 22.01 -16.63
CA ALA A 256 -11.45 22.35 -17.96
C ALA A 256 -12.94 21.97 -18.10
N PHE A 257 -13.36 20.81 -17.57
CA PHE A 257 -14.76 20.39 -17.57
C PHE A 257 -15.64 21.31 -16.72
N LEU A 258 -15.16 21.73 -15.54
CA LEU A 258 -15.86 22.66 -14.65
C LEU A 258 -16.04 24.05 -15.29
N LEU A 259 -15.00 24.58 -15.95
CA LEU A 259 -15.08 25.85 -16.67
C LEU A 259 -16.06 25.78 -17.85
N PHE A 260 -16.07 24.65 -18.58
CA PHE A 260 -17.01 24.45 -19.68
C PHE A 260 -18.46 24.35 -19.18
N PHE A 261 -18.69 23.63 -18.09
CA PHE A 261 -20.01 23.55 -17.45
C PHE A 261 -20.51 24.90 -16.94
N LEU A 262 -19.65 25.67 -16.26
CA LEU A 262 -20.00 27.00 -15.78
C LEU A 262 -20.34 27.96 -16.94
N ALA A 263 -19.57 27.91 -18.03
CA ALA A 263 -19.87 28.69 -19.22
C ALA A 263 -21.23 28.28 -19.83
N ALA A 264 -21.50 26.98 -19.94
CA ALA A 264 -22.78 26.49 -20.47
C ALA A 264 -23.99 26.92 -19.62
N VAL A 265 -23.86 26.90 -18.29
CA VAL A 265 -24.92 27.38 -17.37
C VAL A 265 -25.16 28.87 -17.53
N VAL A 266 -24.11 29.69 -17.68
CA VAL A 266 -24.25 31.14 -17.89
C VAL A 266 -24.94 31.44 -19.22
N VAL A 267 -24.58 30.73 -20.31
CA VAL A 267 -25.25 30.89 -21.61
C VAL A 267 -26.71 30.47 -21.52
N LEU A 268 -27.02 29.35 -20.85
CA LEU A 268 -28.40 28.88 -20.69
C LEU A 268 -29.23 29.89 -19.87
N ALA A 269 -28.68 30.43 -18.79
CA ALA A 269 -29.32 31.46 -17.98
C ALA A 269 -29.61 32.73 -18.80
N ALA A 270 -28.66 33.18 -19.63
CA ALA A 270 -28.85 34.33 -20.50
C ALA A 270 -29.97 34.10 -21.53
N ILE A 271 -30.03 32.91 -22.14
CA ILE A 271 -31.10 32.55 -23.10
C ILE A 271 -32.46 32.56 -22.39
N ILE A 272 -32.58 31.95 -21.20
CA ILE A 272 -33.84 31.93 -20.44
C ILE A 272 -34.29 33.35 -20.09
N THR A 273 -33.39 34.21 -19.61
CA THR A 273 -33.74 35.61 -19.29
C THR A 273 -34.13 36.42 -20.52
N SER A 274 -33.59 36.11 -21.70
CA SER A 274 -33.96 36.79 -22.95
C SER A 274 -35.31 36.31 -23.52
N ALA A 275 -35.76 35.11 -23.16
CA ALA A 275 -37.03 34.56 -23.59
C ALA A 275 -38.22 35.15 -22.81
N GLU A 276 -38.00 35.69 -21.61
CA GLU A 276 -39.04 36.38 -20.82
C GLU A 276 -39.25 37.84 -21.25
N THR A 277 -38.39 38.38 -22.12
CA THR A 277 -38.50 39.76 -22.64
C THR A 277 -39.21 39.87 -23.99
N PHE A 278 -39.70 38.76 -24.55
CA PHE A 278 -40.51 38.72 -25.78
C PHE A 278 -41.92 38.20 -25.51
#